data_AF-A0A5K0YWJ6-F1
#
_entry.id   AF-A0A5K0YWJ6-F1
#
_cell.length_a   1.000
_cell.length_b   1.000
_cell.length_c   1.000
_cell.angle_alpha   90.00
_cell.angle_beta   90.00
_cell.angle_gamma   90.00
#
_symmetry.space_group_name_H-M   'P 1'
#
loop_
_entity.id
_entity.type
_entity.pdbx_description
1 polymer ?
#
loop_
_entity_poly.entity_id
_entity_poly.type
_entity_poly.pdbx_seq_one_letter_code
_entity_poly.pdbx_strand_id
1 'polypeptide(L)' 'VEAYEEECGSLGQYGMKHMRVFANVCNQGVPMGVIRAACVEACTTL' A
#
# COMPACT_ATOMS: atom_id res chain seq x y z
N VAL A 1 -1.30 -0.50 5.30
CA VAL A 1 -0.46 0.71 5.12
C VAL A 1 1.00 0.35 5.33
N GLU A 2 1.34 -0.35 6.41
CA GLU A 2 2.71 -0.85 6.66
C GLU A 2 3.35 -1.57 5.45
N ALA A 3 2.64 -2.52 4.81
CA ALA A 3 3.14 -3.19 3.61
C ALA A 3 3.48 -2.26 2.43
N TYR A 4 2.84 -1.09 2.35
CA TYR A 4 3.23 -0.06 1.38
C TYR A 4 4.48 0.69 1.87
N GLU A 5 4.53 1.09 3.15
CA GLU A 5 5.66 1.86 3.66
C GLU A 5 6.97 1.07 3.70
N GLU A 6 6.91 -0.25 3.90
CA GLU A 6 8.06 -1.15 3.84
C GLU A 6 8.67 -1.23 2.43
N GLU A 7 7.84 -1.24 1.37
CA GLU A 7 8.30 -1.46 -0.01
C GLU A 7 8.44 -0.17 -0.82
N CYS A 8 7.62 0.85 -0.52
CA CYS A 8 7.50 2.10 -1.28
C CYS A 8 8.02 3.32 -0.53
N GLY A 9 8.39 3.16 0.75
CA GLY A 9 8.80 4.26 1.62
C GLY A 9 7.63 5.00 2.29
N SER A 10 7.97 5.97 3.15
CA SER A 10 7.00 6.63 4.01
C SER A 10 5.87 7.29 3.23
N LEU A 11 4.64 7.07 3.69
CA LEU A 11 3.44 7.68 3.13
C LEU A 11 3.47 9.22 3.25
N GLY A 12 4.01 9.73 4.36
CA GLY A 12 4.03 11.13 4.70
C GLY A 12 2.64 11.78 4.81
N GLN A 13 2.62 13.06 5.19
CA GLN A 13 1.36 13.82 5.32
C GLN A 13 0.60 13.93 3.99
N TYR A 14 1.34 14.10 2.88
CA TYR A 14 0.75 14.19 1.55
C TYR A 14 0.08 12.87 1.14
N GLY A 15 0.71 11.72 1.41
CA GLY A 15 0.17 10.41 1.05
C GLY A 15 -1.09 10.03 1.84
N MET A 16 -1.33 10.61 3.01
CA MET A 16 -2.55 10.35 3.79
C MET A 16 -3.84 10.69 3.02
N LYS A 17 -3.77 11.56 1.99
CA LYS A 17 -4.90 11.81 1.08
C LYS A 17 -5.39 10.54 0.37
N HIS A 18 -4.55 9.49 0.30
CA HIS A 18 -4.87 8.20 -0.31
C HIS A 18 -5.36 7.13 0.69
N MET A 19 -5.56 7.45 1.98
CA MET A 19 -5.98 6.46 3.00
C MET A 19 -7.29 5.75 2.68
N ARG A 20 -8.21 6.42 1.99
CA ARG A 20 -9.45 5.77 1.56
C ARG A 20 -9.22 4.63 0.58
N VAL A 21 -8.16 4.67 -0.23
CA VAL A 21 -7.81 3.58 -1.16
C VAL A 21 -7.36 2.35 -0.38
N PHE A 22 -6.46 2.53 0.60
CA PHE A 22 -6.03 1.42 1.46
C PHE A 22 -7.20 0.81 2.24
N ALA A 23 -8.12 1.64 2.75
CA ALA A 23 -9.33 1.15 3.42
C ALA A 23 -10.22 0.33 2.47
N ASN A 24 -10.40 0.76 1.21
CA ASN A 24 -11.18 0.02 0.23
C ASN A 24 -10.55 -1.36 -0.08
N VAL A 25 -9.22 -1.43 -0.20
CA VAL A 25 -8.50 -2.70 -0.38
C VAL A 25 -8.76 -3.64 0.80
N CYS A 26 -8.70 -3.13 2.03
CA CYS A 26 -9.05 -3.92 3.22
C CYS A 26 -10.51 -4.35 3.25
N ASN A 27 -11.44 -3.45 2.90
CA ASN A 27 -12.89 -3.73 2.89
C ASN A 27 -13.28 -4.78 1.85
N GLN A 28 -12.50 -4.94 0.79
CA GLN A 28 -12.66 -6.01 -0.20
C GLN A 28 -12.06 -7.35 0.27
N GLY A 29 -11.42 -7.40 1.44
CA GLY A 29 -10.84 -8.62 1.98
C GLY A 29 -9.63 -9.11 1.21
N VAL A 30 -8.89 -8.21 0.55
CA VAL A 30 -7.69 -8.59 -0.21
C VAL A 30 -6.64 -9.18 0.75
N PRO A 31 -6.13 -10.41 0.49
CA PRO A 31 -5.15 -11.03 1.38
C PRO A 31 -3.85 -10.21 1.45
N MET A 32 -3.25 -10.14 2.65
CA MET A 32 -2.02 -9.37 2.86
C MET A 32 -0.85 -9.78 1.95
N GLY A 33 -0.74 -11.06 1.60
CA GLY A 33 0.29 -11.53 0.66
C GLY A 33 0.14 -10.93 -0.74
N VAL A 34 -1.10 -10.73 -1.20
CA VAL A 34 -1.41 -10.08 -2.49
C VAL A 34 -1.07 -8.60 -2.43
N ILE A 35 -1.45 -7.92 -1.32
CA ILE A 35 -1.13 -6.50 -1.11
C ILE A 35 0.39 -6.29 -1.15
N ARG A 36 1.16 -7.13 -0.43
CA ARG A 36 2.62 -7.00 -0.39
C ARG A 36 3.26 -7.27 -1.75
N ALA A 37 2.83 -8.31 -2.47
CA ALA A 37 3.32 -8.58 -3.82
C ALA A 37 3.06 -7.40 -4.77
N ALA A 38 1.88 -6.79 -4.69
CA ALA A 38 1.56 -5.60 -5.47
C ALA A 38 2.43 -4.38 -5.09
N CYS A 39 2.74 -4.18 -3.81
CA CYS A 39 3.66 -3.13 -3.38
C CYS A 39 5.08 -3.36 -3.90
N VAL A 40 5.60 -4.60 -3.83
CA VAL A 40 6.91 -4.97 -4.40
C VAL A 40 6.93 -4.67 -5.90
N GLU A 41 5.93 -5.13 -6.66
CA GLU A 41 5.84 -4.91 -8.11
C GLU A 41 5.76 -3.42 -8.46
N ALA A 42 4.95 -2.65 -7.74
CA ALA A 42 4.73 -1.23 -8.04
C ALA A 42 5.94 -0.33 -7.69
N CYS A 43 6.71 -0.70 -6.67
CA CYS A 43 7.73 0.18 -6.08
C CYS A 43 9.18 -0.27 -6.35
N THR A 44 9.38 -1.45 -6.96
CA THR A 44 10.71 -1.87 -7.46
C THR A 44 11.19 -1.07 -8.68
N THR A 45 10.35 -0.24 -9.28
CA THR A 45 10.69 0.58 -10.45
C THR A 45 11.02 2.05 -10.13
N LEU A 46 11.24 2.40 -8.86
CA LEU A 46 11.65 3.76 -8.43
C LEU A 46 13.16 3.95 -8.45
#